data_AF-A0A953WKB5-F1
#
_entry.id   AF-A0A953WKB5-F1
#
_cell.length_a   1.000
_cell.length_b   1.000
_cell.length_c   1.000
_cell.angle_alpha   90.00
_cell.angle_beta   90.00
_cell.angle_gamma   90.00
#
_symmetry.space_group_name_H-M   'P 1'
#
loop_
_entity.id
_entity.type
_entity.pdbx_description
1 polymer ?
#
loop_
_entity_poly.entity_id
_entity_poly.type
_entity_poly.pdbx_seq_one_letter_code
_entity_poly.pdbx_strand_id
1 'polypeptide(L)'
;MRENIVTVLGGMRRALAGAVAATALSLAFAGSASANFEAGLSAYERGEYEQAIDIWKRFAVAGDVRSKKILGDVYSGKILEDSRKSAVPLETGVGIDNVEALKWYTLAAYHDFSAYTPPTADEVNARILAEERLPDIRFRMSTSDVSKAERLVSDTF
;
A
#
# COMPACT_ATOMS: atom_id res chain seq x y z
N MET A 1 -48.64 54.08 30.16
CA MET A 1 -48.92 52.77 30.80
C MET A 1 -47.85 51.80 30.32
N ARG A 2 -46.98 51.34 31.26
CA ARG A 2 -45.82 50.42 31.13
C ARG A 2 -44.58 51.01 30.40
N GLU A 3 -43.68 51.73 31.07
CA GLU A 3 -42.58 51.30 31.97
C GLU A 3 -41.51 50.43 31.27
N ASN A 4 -40.34 51.04 30.96
CA ASN A 4 -39.06 50.97 31.70
C ASN A 4 -38.23 49.76 31.20
N ILE A 5 -36.93 49.82 30.90
CA ILE A 5 -35.82 50.02 31.85
C ILE A 5 -34.51 50.23 31.04
N VAL A 6 -33.85 51.38 31.29
CA VAL A 6 -32.43 51.61 31.65
C VAL A 6 -31.32 50.98 30.78
N THR A 7 -30.54 51.79 30.03
CA THR A 7 -29.16 52.30 30.34
C THR A 7 -28.12 51.17 30.57
N VAL A 8 -26.94 51.11 29.94
CA VAL A 8 -25.75 51.96 30.15
C VAL A 8 -24.65 51.51 29.18
N LEU A 9 -23.96 52.44 28.51
CA LEU A 9 -22.62 52.22 27.93
C LEU A 9 -21.58 52.15 29.07
N GLY A 10 -20.81 51.07 29.15
CA GLY A 10 -19.79 50.90 30.17
C GLY A 10 -18.57 50.14 29.66
N GLY A 11 -17.52 50.90 29.32
CA GLY A 11 -16.13 50.65 29.70
C GLY A 11 -15.50 49.27 29.49
N MET A 12 -14.60 49.23 28.52
CA MET A 12 -13.53 48.25 28.30
C MET A 12 -12.81 47.78 29.57
N ARG A 13 -12.81 46.46 29.86
CA ARG A 13 -11.80 45.78 30.68
C ARG A 13 -11.54 44.36 30.15
N ARG A 14 -10.32 44.14 29.64
CA ARG A 14 -9.80 42.81 29.28
C ARG A 14 -9.58 41.99 30.55
N ALA A 15 -10.01 40.73 30.55
CA ALA A 15 -9.47 39.69 31.41
C ALA A 15 -9.59 38.34 30.69
N LEU A 16 -8.47 37.61 30.61
CA LEU A 16 -8.36 36.29 30.01
C LEU A 16 -9.22 35.26 30.77
N ALA A 17 -10.03 34.52 30.02
CA ALA A 17 -10.54 33.17 30.32
C ALA A 17 -11.20 32.70 29.01
N GLY A 18 -10.98 31.52 28.43
CA GLY A 18 -10.23 30.34 28.79
C GLY A 18 -10.44 29.31 27.66
N ALA A 19 -9.98 28.09 27.92
CA ALA A 19 -10.31 26.85 27.21
C ALA A 19 -9.71 26.64 25.80
N VAL A 20 -8.60 25.89 25.83
CA VAL A 20 -8.14 24.89 24.84
C VAL A 20 -9.27 24.33 23.96
N ALA A 21 -9.08 24.40 22.65
CA ALA A 21 -9.68 23.45 21.71
C ALA A 21 -8.63 23.10 20.64
N ALA A 22 -7.68 22.26 21.04
CA ALA A 22 -6.91 21.46 20.11
C ALA A 22 -7.83 20.35 19.59
N THR A 23 -8.44 20.57 18.42
CA THR A 23 -9.16 19.49 17.73
C THR A 23 -8.25 18.98 16.62
N ALA A 24 -7.62 17.86 16.91
CA ALA A 24 -6.84 17.06 15.98
C ALA A 24 -7.67 16.75 14.72
N LEU A 25 -7.16 17.18 13.56
CA LEU A 25 -7.60 16.63 12.29
C LEU A 25 -6.68 15.46 11.94
N SER A 26 -6.77 14.40 12.75
CA SER A 26 -6.27 13.08 12.38
C SER A 26 -7.24 12.51 11.34
N LEU A 27 -7.11 12.95 10.09
CA LEU A 27 -7.82 12.36 8.97
C LEU A 27 -7.36 10.90 8.85
N ALA A 28 -8.31 10.01 9.11
CA ALA A 28 -8.16 8.58 9.09
C ALA A 28 -7.43 8.10 7.84
N PHE A 29 -6.24 7.52 8.01
CA PHE A 29 -5.61 6.68 6.99
C PHE A 29 -6.21 5.26 7.04
N ALA A 30 -7.53 5.19 7.06
CA ALA A 30 -8.30 3.97 6.86
C ALA A 30 -8.94 4.01 5.46
N GLY A 31 -8.16 4.40 4.45
CA GLY A 31 -8.51 4.07 3.08
C GLY A 31 -8.47 2.55 2.96
N SER A 32 -9.55 1.94 2.50
CA SER A 32 -9.62 0.48 2.34
C SER A 32 -8.40 -0.01 1.59
N ALA A 33 -7.75 -1.09 2.06
CA ALA A 33 -6.63 -1.72 1.36
C ALA A 33 -6.99 -1.97 -0.13
N SER A 34 -8.27 -2.25 -0.40
CA SER A 34 -8.93 -2.22 -1.70
C SER A 34 -8.57 -0.99 -2.55
N ALA A 35 -8.93 0.23 -2.11
CA ALA A 35 -8.74 1.47 -2.87
C ALA A 35 -7.28 1.80 -3.20
N ASN A 36 -6.35 1.25 -2.43
CA ASN A 36 -4.93 1.56 -2.50
C ASN A 36 -4.18 0.75 -3.57
N PHE A 37 -4.51 -0.54 -3.72
CA PHE A 37 -4.03 -1.37 -4.83
C PHE A 37 -4.57 -0.89 -6.19
N GLU A 38 -5.86 -0.54 -6.24
CA GLU A 38 -6.52 -0.08 -7.46
C GLU A 38 -5.90 1.21 -8.01
N ALA A 39 -5.38 2.09 -7.14
CA ALA A 39 -4.68 3.29 -7.58
C ALA A 39 -3.43 2.95 -8.42
N GLY A 40 -2.65 1.95 -7.99
CA GLY A 40 -1.49 1.47 -8.74
C GLY A 40 -1.89 0.80 -10.05
N LEU A 41 -2.96 -0.01 -10.03
CA LEU A 41 -3.50 -0.63 -11.24
C LEU A 41 -3.97 0.41 -12.25
N SER A 42 -4.66 1.46 -11.78
CA SER A 42 -5.12 2.56 -12.62
C SER A 42 -3.96 3.33 -13.25
N ALA A 43 -2.89 3.62 -12.50
CA ALA A 43 -1.67 4.21 -13.03
C ALA A 43 -1.02 3.30 -14.09
N TYR A 44 -0.96 1.99 -13.84
CA TYR A 44 -0.43 1.01 -14.78
C TYR A 44 -1.22 0.98 -16.08
N GLU A 45 -2.56 0.97 -16.02
CA GLU A 45 -3.44 1.02 -17.21
C GLU A 45 -3.25 2.30 -18.05
N ARG A 46 -2.88 3.42 -17.41
CA ARG A 46 -2.53 4.68 -18.07
C ARG A 46 -1.13 4.68 -18.69
N GLY A 47 -0.30 3.67 -18.42
CA GLY A 47 1.11 3.62 -18.84
C GLY A 47 2.04 4.40 -17.92
N GLU A 48 1.57 4.83 -16.75
CA GLU A 48 2.34 5.55 -15.73
C GLU A 48 3.07 4.53 -14.84
N TYR A 49 3.94 3.71 -15.44
CA TYR A 49 4.47 2.51 -14.80
C TYR A 49 5.33 2.79 -13.56
N GLU A 50 6.20 3.81 -13.62
CA GLU A 50 7.00 4.21 -12.44
C GLU A 50 6.10 4.61 -11.27
N GLN A 51 5.03 5.36 -11.55
CA GLN A 51 4.05 5.77 -10.54
C GLN A 51 3.29 4.56 -9.98
N ALA A 52 2.86 3.63 -10.84
CA ALA A 52 2.18 2.41 -10.41
C ALA A 52 3.05 1.60 -9.43
N ILE A 53 4.34 1.43 -9.76
CA ILE A 53 5.29 0.69 -8.94
C ILE A 53 5.57 1.40 -7.61
N ASP A 54 5.69 2.73 -7.60
CA ASP A 54 5.85 3.50 -6.37
C ASP A 54 4.63 3.33 -5.43
N ILE A 55 3.42 3.42 -6.01
CA ILE A 55 2.17 3.20 -5.29
C ILE A 55 2.14 1.79 -4.68
N TRP A 56 2.38 0.76 -5.48
CA TRP A 56 2.38 -0.61 -4.98
C TRP A 56 3.47 -0.85 -3.93
N LYS A 57 4.66 -0.28 -4.08
CA LYS A 57 5.72 -0.37 -3.06
C LYS A 57 5.28 0.21 -1.72
N ARG A 58 4.71 1.42 -1.73
CA ARG A 58 4.21 2.07 -0.51
C ARG A 58 3.19 1.18 0.21
N PHE A 59 2.24 0.60 -0.54
CA PHE A 59 1.19 -0.21 0.07
C PHE A 59 1.63 -1.62 0.44
N ALA A 60 2.56 -2.21 -0.30
CA ALA A 60 3.18 -3.48 0.06
C ALA A 60 3.92 -3.37 1.39
N VAL A 61 4.67 -2.28 1.62
CA VAL A 61 5.30 -1.97 2.91
C VAL A 61 4.26 -1.74 4.00
N ALA A 62 3.12 -1.11 3.68
CA ALA A 62 2.01 -0.92 4.61
C ALA A 62 1.20 -2.21 4.91
N GLY A 63 1.54 -3.33 4.27
CA GLY A 63 0.94 -4.64 4.56
C GLY A 63 0.07 -5.22 3.46
N ASP A 64 -0.33 -4.44 2.44
CA ASP A 64 -1.25 -4.89 1.39
C ASP A 64 -0.66 -6.06 0.59
N VAL A 65 -1.25 -7.25 0.76
CA VAL A 65 -0.76 -8.51 0.18
C VAL A 65 -0.90 -8.54 -1.34
N ARG A 66 -1.91 -7.86 -1.88
CA ARG A 66 -2.12 -7.75 -3.34
C ARG A 66 -0.99 -6.93 -3.98
N SER A 67 -0.57 -5.85 -3.33
CA SER A 67 0.57 -5.02 -3.74
C SER A 67 1.90 -5.77 -3.63
N LYS A 68 2.09 -6.62 -2.61
CA LYS A 68 3.26 -7.51 -2.55
C LYS A 68 3.28 -8.49 -3.73
N LYS A 69 2.16 -9.16 -4.00
CA LYS A 69 2.05 -10.12 -5.11
C LYS A 69 2.32 -9.44 -6.47
N ILE A 70 1.72 -8.29 -6.74
CA ILE A 70 1.89 -7.61 -8.04
C ILE A 70 3.32 -7.09 -8.24
N LEU A 71 4.03 -6.68 -7.18
CA LEU A 71 5.46 -6.37 -7.28
C LEU A 71 6.28 -7.60 -7.64
N GLY A 72 5.94 -8.78 -7.09
CA GLY A 72 6.52 -10.05 -7.51
C GLY A 72 6.31 -10.31 -9.02
N ASP A 73 5.10 -10.06 -9.52
CA ASP A 73 4.80 -10.20 -10.95
C ASP A 73 5.61 -9.20 -11.81
N VAL A 74 5.66 -7.93 -11.41
CA VAL A 74 6.43 -6.87 -12.10
C VAL A 74 7.91 -7.24 -12.19
N TYR A 75 8.54 -7.58 -11.08
CA TYR A 75 9.97 -7.87 -11.06
C TYR A 75 10.32 -9.21 -11.71
N SER A 76 9.41 -10.18 -11.74
CA SER A 76 9.64 -11.47 -12.43
C SER A 76 9.51 -11.39 -13.95
N GLY A 77 9.07 -10.24 -14.49
CA GLY A 77 8.76 -10.11 -15.91
C GLY A 77 7.43 -10.75 -16.31
N LYS A 78 6.56 -11.09 -15.36
CA LYS A 78 5.26 -11.72 -15.64
C LYS A 78 4.32 -10.69 -16.30
N ILE A 79 3.55 -11.14 -17.28
CA ILE A 79 2.44 -10.35 -17.83
C ILE A 79 1.39 -10.18 -16.73
N LEU A 80 0.96 -8.93 -16.49
CA LEU A 80 -0.07 -8.62 -15.50
C LEU A 80 -1.45 -8.87 -16.10
N GLU A 81 -2.02 -10.05 -15.82
CA GLU A 81 -3.32 -10.51 -16.33
C GLU A 81 -4.49 -9.60 -15.93
N ASP A 82 -4.40 -8.93 -14.78
CA ASP A 82 -5.43 -8.05 -14.25
C ASP A 82 -5.45 -6.66 -14.94
N SER A 83 -4.44 -6.34 -15.77
CA SER A 83 -4.42 -5.09 -16.53
C SER A 83 -5.03 -5.31 -17.92
N ARG A 84 -6.03 -4.48 -18.29
CA ARG A 84 -6.61 -4.48 -19.65
C ARG A 84 -5.58 -4.28 -20.76
N LYS A 85 -4.42 -3.72 -20.44
CA LYS A 85 -3.25 -3.69 -21.31
C LYS A 85 -2.26 -4.71 -20.77
N SER A 86 -2.03 -5.79 -21.51
CA SER A 86 -0.92 -6.72 -21.27
C SER A 86 0.42 -6.04 -21.56
N ALA A 87 0.77 -5.02 -20.78
CA ALA A 87 2.11 -4.48 -20.78
C ALA A 87 3.00 -5.50 -20.09
N VAL A 88 4.00 -5.99 -20.82
CA VAL A 88 5.08 -6.78 -20.24
C VAL A 88 5.95 -5.83 -19.41
N PRO A 89 6.53 -6.23 -18.28
CA PRO A 89 7.50 -5.41 -17.56
C PRO A 89 8.65 -4.85 -18.43
N LEU A 90 8.94 -5.46 -19.58
CA LEU A 90 9.87 -4.92 -20.59
C LEU A 90 9.44 -3.56 -21.18
N GLU A 91 8.16 -3.19 -21.14
CA GLU A 91 7.64 -1.89 -21.56
C GLU A 91 7.60 -0.86 -20.40
N THR A 92 7.77 -1.32 -19.14
CA THR A 92 7.72 -0.46 -17.95
C THR A 92 9.06 0.21 -17.64
N GLY A 93 10.13 -0.19 -18.33
CA GLY A 93 11.50 0.19 -18.00
C GLY A 93 12.09 -0.58 -16.81
N VAL A 94 11.32 -1.46 -16.17
CA VAL A 94 11.80 -2.32 -15.08
C VAL A 94 12.35 -3.62 -15.65
N GLY A 95 13.67 -3.76 -15.57
CA GLY A 95 14.35 -5.02 -15.92
C GLY A 95 13.91 -6.16 -15.00
N ILE A 96 13.99 -7.38 -15.51
CA ILE A 96 13.74 -8.59 -14.72
C ILE A 96 14.74 -8.63 -13.56
N ASP A 97 14.22 -8.68 -12.34
CA ASP A 97 14.97 -8.83 -11.10
C ASP A 97 14.35 -9.98 -10.29
N ASN A 98 14.86 -11.20 -10.52
CA ASN A 98 14.34 -12.39 -9.84
C ASN A 98 14.58 -12.35 -8.32
N VAL A 99 15.57 -11.57 -7.84
CA VAL A 99 15.85 -11.42 -6.41
C VAL A 99 14.75 -10.59 -5.75
N GLU A 100 14.40 -9.45 -6.35
CA GLU A 100 13.26 -8.64 -5.91
C GLU A 100 11.94 -9.41 -6.05
N ALA A 101 11.75 -10.15 -7.14
CA ALA A 101 10.55 -10.95 -7.35
C ALA A 101 10.38 -12.02 -6.25
N LEU A 102 11.44 -12.77 -5.94
CA LEU A 102 11.39 -13.78 -4.87
C LEU A 102 11.11 -13.11 -3.51
N LYS A 103 11.71 -11.95 -3.23
CA LYS A 103 11.42 -11.21 -2.00
C LYS A 103 9.93 -10.89 -1.88
N TRP A 104 9.36 -10.25 -2.90
CA TRP A 104 7.96 -9.82 -2.87
C TRP A 104 6.97 -10.99 -2.86
N TYR A 105 7.22 -12.05 -3.63
CA TYR A 105 6.40 -13.27 -3.56
C TYR A 105 6.49 -13.93 -2.19
N THR A 106 7.66 -13.99 -1.57
CA THR A 106 7.82 -14.58 -0.23
C THR A 106 7.04 -13.77 0.81
N LEU A 107 7.15 -12.44 0.78
CA LEU A 107 6.39 -11.56 1.68
C LEU A 107 4.88 -11.66 1.49
N ALA A 108 4.41 -11.95 0.27
CA ALA A 108 2.99 -12.17 -0.01
C ALA A 108 2.54 -13.57 0.45
N ALA A 109 3.28 -14.62 0.09
CA ALA A 109 2.97 -16.02 0.38
C ALA A 109 2.88 -16.31 1.88
N TYR A 110 3.75 -15.68 2.67
CA TYR A 110 3.78 -15.82 4.12
C TYR A 110 3.10 -14.65 4.85
N HIS A 111 2.26 -13.88 4.16
CA HIS A 111 1.52 -12.81 4.79
C HIS A 111 0.56 -13.37 5.85
N ASP A 112 0.71 -12.89 7.09
CA ASP A 112 -0.11 -13.31 8.21
C ASP A 112 -1.40 -12.48 8.30
N PHE A 113 -2.54 -13.15 8.15
CA PHE A 113 -3.86 -12.57 8.32
C PHE A 113 -4.36 -12.56 9.77
N SER A 114 -3.63 -13.18 10.71
CA SER A 114 -4.08 -13.40 12.09
C SER A 114 -4.37 -12.11 12.87
N ALA A 115 -3.77 -11.00 12.47
CA ALA A 115 -3.90 -9.70 13.12
C ALA A 115 -5.09 -8.85 12.60
N TYR A 116 -5.87 -9.33 11.61
CA TYR A 116 -6.84 -8.50 10.88
C TYR A 116 -8.28 -9.03 10.89
N THR A 117 -9.21 -8.16 10.48
CA THR A 117 -10.53 -8.55 9.96
C THR A 117 -10.38 -9.68 8.94
N PRO A 118 -11.32 -10.65 8.85
CA PRO A 118 -11.21 -11.75 7.90
C PRO A 118 -10.81 -11.26 6.50
N PRO A 119 -9.78 -11.87 5.88
CA PRO A 119 -9.27 -11.38 4.60
C PRO A 119 -10.32 -11.57 3.50
N THR A 120 -10.27 -10.67 2.53
CA THR A 120 -11.04 -10.79 1.30
C THR A 120 -10.55 -11.96 0.44
N ALA A 121 -11.39 -12.43 -0.47
CA ALA A 121 -10.99 -13.48 -1.42
C ALA A 121 -9.78 -13.07 -2.25
N ASP A 122 -9.69 -11.80 -2.66
CA ASP A 122 -8.58 -11.27 -3.45
C ASP A 122 -7.26 -11.29 -2.67
N GLU A 123 -7.30 -11.00 -1.38
CA GLU A 123 -6.12 -11.06 -0.50
C GLU A 123 -5.63 -12.50 -0.31
N VAL A 124 -6.56 -13.43 -0.08
CA VAL A 124 -6.25 -14.87 0.03
C VAL A 124 -5.69 -15.40 -1.29
N ASN A 125 -6.31 -15.03 -2.43
CA ASN A 125 -5.86 -15.41 -3.76
C ASN A 125 -4.46 -14.85 -4.05
N ALA A 126 -4.19 -13.59 -3.68
CA ALA A 126 -2.86 -13.00 -3.85
C ALA A 126 -1.77 -13.78 -3.09
N ARG A 127 -2.06 -14.24 -1.87
CA ARG A 127 -1.16 -15.10 -1.10
C ARG A 127 -0.91 -16.44 -1.79
N ILE A 128 -1.98 -17.13 -2.19
CA ILE A 128 -1.90 -18.45 -2.85
C ILE A 128 -1.12 -18.34 -4.16
N LEU A 129 -1.48 -17.37 -5.00
CA LEU A 129 -0.81 -17.14 -6.27
C LEU A 129 0.67 -16.82 -6.05
N ALA A 130 1.03 -16.02 -5.03
CA ALA A 130 2.43 -15.75 -4.73
C ALA A 130 3.20 -17.02 -4.31
N GLU A 131 2.58 -17.89 -3.50
CA GLU A 131 3.16 -19.16 -3.08
C GLU A 131 3.45 -20.08 -4.27
N GLU A 132 2.51 -20.19 -5.22
CA GLU A 132 2.66 -20.97 -6.45
C GLU A 132 3.84 -20.50 -7.33
N ARG A 133 4.24 -19.23 -7.23
CA ARG A 133 5.36 -18.68 -8.00
C ARG A 133 6.73 -18.97 -7.38
N LEU A 134 6.79 -19.36 -6.09
CA LEU A 134 8.07 -19.56 -5.39
C LEU A 134 8.98 -20.61 -6.04
N PRO A 135 8.50 -21.79 -6.49
CA PRO A 135 9.36 -22.78 -7.12
C PRO A 135 9.96 -22.29 -8.45
N ASP A 136 9.15 -21.67 -9.32
CA ASP A 136 9.58 -21.16 -10.62
C ASP A 136 10.60 -20.03 -10.45
N ILE A 137 10.35 -19.05 -9.57
CA ILE A 137 11.28 -17.94 -9.39
C ILE A 137 12.61 -18.41 -8.81
N ARG A 138 12.59 -19.36 -7.86
CA ARG A 138 13.80 -19.97 -7.29
C ARG A 138 14.59 -20.75 -8.34
N PHE A 139 13.91 -21.45 -9.24
CA PHE A 139 14.55 -22.20 -10.33
C PHE A 139 15.32 -21.31 -11.32
N ARG A 140 14.90 -20.05 -11.49
CA ARG A 140 15.55 -19.07 -12.37
C ARG A 140 16.84 -18.46 -11.79
N MET A 141 17.24 -18.85 -10.58
CA MET A 141 18.29 -18.17 -9.81
C MET A 141 19.40 -19.10 -9.32
N SER A 142 20.56 -18.51 -9.05
CA SER A 142 21.64 -19.19 -8.32
C SER A 142 21.31 -19.33 -6.84
N THR A 143 21.97 -20.25 -6.13
CA THR A 143 21.84 -20.37 -4.66
C THR A 143 22.23 -19.07 -3.93
N SER A 144 23.21 -18.32 -4.45
CA SER A 144 23.60 -17.02 -3.88
C SER A 144 22.52 -15.96 -4.05
N ASP A 145 21.82 -15.94 -5.18
CA ASP A 145 20.72 -15.00 -5.42
C ASP A 145 19.50 -15.33 -4.56
N VAL A 146 19.19 -16.61 -4.40
CA VAL A 146 18.17 -17.08 -3.46
C VAL A 146 18.51 -16.62 -2.04
N SER A 147 19.74 -16.85 -1.59
CA SER A 147 20.20 -16.42 -0.24
C SER A 147 20.20 -14.89 -0.08
N LYS A 148 20.37 -14.13 -1.17
CA LYS A 148 20.25 -12.67 -1.17
C LYS A 148 18.79 -12.25 -1.00
N ALA A 149 17.87 -12.86 -1.74
CA ALA A 149 16.43 -12.56 -1.62
C ALA A 149 15.90 -12.90 -0.22
N GLU A 150 16.29 -14.04 0.35
CA GLU A 150 15.87 -14.46 1.70
C GLU A 150 16.33 -13.48 2.79
N ARG A 151 17.55 -12.95 2.67
CA ARG A 151 18.02 -11.86 3.54
C ARG A 151 17.21 -10.58 3.37
N LEU A 152 16.87 -10.22 2.14
CA LEU A 152 16.01 -9.05 1.93
C LEU A 152 14.63 -9.23 2.58
N VAL A 153 14.06 -10.44 2.57
CA VAL A 153 12.80 -10.73 3.26
C VAL A 153 12.93 -10.48 4.76
N SER A 154 14.01 -10.97 5.41
CA SER A 154 14.22 -10.74 6.85
C SER A 154 14.45 -9.28 7.19
N ASP A 155 15.02 -8.50 6.28
CA ASP A 155 15.33 -7.08 6.50
C ASP A 155 14.13 -6.16 6.22
N THR A 156 13.03 -6.68 5.66
CA THR A 156 11.92 -5.84 5.20
C THR A 156 11.02 -5.33 6.33
N PHE A 157 11.13 -5.84 7.57
CA PHE A 157 10.40 -5.37 8.76
C PHE A 157 11.19 -5.67 10.04
#